data_AF-A0A2E4JJC7-F1
#
_entry.id   AF-A0A2E4JJC7-F1
#
_cell.length_a   1.000
_cell.length_b   1.000
_cell.length_c   1.000
_cell.angle_alpha   90.00
_cell.angle_beta   90.00
_cell.angle_gamma   90.00
#
_symmetry.space_group_name_H-M   'P 1'
#
loop_
_entity.id
_entity.type
_entity.pdbx_description
1 polymer ?
#
loop_
_entity_poly.entity_id
_entity_poly.type
_entity_poly.pdbx_seq_one_letter_code
_entity_poly.pdbx_strand_id
1 'polypeptide(L)'
;MPETNISYNGITLRDVLTESIDQQLVKEPTGVDPLYVKVHVSVTTLFHMSNVDGLGLNLGSAGTLASGYNQVIERLMQPRRHFEMTVGDGVLFDVAAGHTRPGIHSQGAGRLPQNQLDVNHGPVTTVKVLDIVSAQSMRIQFGITMCLPYCSEPGQQPGGVISFRFWIAEDIDCADWTTTRVYHGRIRVADLSKNVLLELRRNYRFPALQRAFKRRKITLNQSTDGLELEFSITDQEQWAVAPAPATEWSGYHSITSPEPGGAVLTSSIHVRLKAPNNVPKRALMQLAQKIMIAKLHYEDLRRLKQSWLQYASYKEIFEKNEVEANATVKLIGDDADIKLWNVADLNNTFGLPLDDGAVRLAGYDHTKAVIGSQTATLKGLFLAFLNDPCHVFGFPGDSPSSQGKETQRSNASVEVVDQGEELQASDSGYSDEHMASAYNVYKMSSDITTDLGVIQMPLGLRKVPTDPSVAFISLHQGVTERVIRIDAERLEAWPTLPEPKDFVDTTSKINHSLLSEKIYPSAPLLSADGRKTLYHVRYELRFGLSRRPDYSKGEIPAALLPYRKSKDGESDIFVIPATAFKSASGILTEGVKAET
;
A
#
# COMPACT_ATOMS: atom_id res chain seq x y z
N MET A 1 -33.08 5.74 33.60
CA MET A 1 -32.11 5.44 32.52
C MET A 1 -31.16 6.62 32.44
N PRO A 2 -29.85 6.41 32.22
CA PRO A 2 -28.93 7.53 32.05
C PRO A 2 -29.39 8.42 30.89
N GLU A 3 -29.46 9.73 31.12
CA GLU A 3 -29.84 10.72 30.10
C GLU A 3 -28.74 10.77 29.04
N THR A 4 -29.12 10.76 27.76
CA THR A 4 -28.18 10.94 26.66
C THR A 4 -28.31 12.36 26.13
N ASN A 5 -27.21 13.11 26.16
CA ASN A 5 -27.17 14.50 25.71
C ASN A 5 -26.16 14.64 24.55
N ILE A 6 -26.49 15.48 23.58
CA ILE A 6 -25.60 15.82 22.46
C ILE A 6 -25.39 17.33 22.43
N SER A 7 -24.14 17.78 22.41
CA SER A 7 -23.76 19.17 22.16
C SER A 7 -23.12 19.29 20.78
N TYR A 8 -23.67 20.17 19.94
CA TYR A 8 -23.11 20.47 18.62
C TYR A 8 -23.25 21.94 18.27
N ASN A 9 -22.15 22.60 17.92
CA ASN A 9 -22.13 24.03 17.56
C ASN A 9 -22.81 24.93 18.63
N GLY A 10 -22.65 24.58 19.90
CA GLY A 10 -23.25 25.27 21.05
C GLY A 10 -24.73 24.96 21.31
N ILE A 11 -25.35 24.08 20.51
CA ILE A 11 -26.74 23.63 20.72
C ILE A 11 -26.71 22.32 21.49
N THR A 12 -27.42 22.24 22.60
CA THR A 12 -27.55 21.01 23.39
C THR A 12 -28.89 20.33 23.13
N LEU A 13 -28.86 19.15 22.53
CA LEU A 13 -30.00 18.25 22.40
C LEU A 13 -30.06 17.38 23.66
N ARG A 14 -31.11 17.53 24.46
CA ARG A 14 -31.32 16.76 25.69
C ARG A 14 -32.21 15.55 25.42
N ASP A 15 -32.05 14.52 26.24
CA ASP A 15 -32.89 13.31 26.23
C ASP A 15 -33.03 12.71 24.84
N VAL A 16 -31.92 12.56 24.13
CA VAL A 16 -31.93 12.05 22.75
C VAL A 16 -32.14 10.53 22.75
N LEU A 17 -33.01 10.06 21.86
CA LEU A 17 -33.17 8.64 21.57
C LEU A 17 -32.19 8.25 20.47
N THR A 18 -31.17 7.46 20.81
CA THR A 18 -30.24 6.90 19.82
C THR A 18 -30.94 5.83 18.98
N GLU A 19 -31.05 6.06 17.67
CA GLU A 19 -31.65 5.12 16.73
C GLU A 19 -30.62 4.12 16.22
N SER A 20 -29.45 4.61 15.81
CA SER A 20 -28.32 3.77 15.37
C SER A 20 -26.97 4.44 15.65
N ILE A 21 -25.96 3.60 15.87
CA ILE A 21 -24.54 3.97 15.84
C ILE A 21 -23.87 2.98 14.89
N ASP A 22 -23.60 3.43 13.67
CA ASP A 22 -22.99 2.60 12.64
C ASP A 22 -21.51 2.93 12.54
N GLN A 23 -20.66 1.92 12.72
CA GLN A 23 -19.21 2.05 12.60
C GLN A 23 -18.75 1.31 11.35
N GLN A 24 -18.08 2.03 10.45
CA GLN A 24 -17.53 1.48 9.22
C GLN A 24 -16.03 1.76 9.16
N LEU A 25 -15.24 0.69 9.04
CA LEU A 25 -13.81 0.81 8.77
C LEU A 25 -13.60 1.27 7.33
N VAL A 26 -13.03 2.46 7.15
CA VAL A 26 -12.67 2.98 5.84
C VAL A 26 -11.21 2.66 5.58
N LYS A 27 -10.99 1.85 4.53
CA LYS A 27 -9.65 1.48 4.08
C LYS A 27 -9.15 2.41 2.99
N GLU A 28 -7.84 2.46 2.83
CA GLU A 28 -7.19 3.07 1.67
C GLU A 28 -7.71 2.41 0.36
N PRO A 29 -7.66 3.08 -0.80
CA PRO A 29 -8.03 2.49 -2.09
C PRO A 29 -7.40 1.12 -2.41
N THR A 30 -6.24 0.80 -1.81
CA THR A 30 -5.58 -0.52 -1.92
C THR A 30 -6.34 -1.63 -1.18
N GLY A 31 -7.21 -1.29 -0.24
CA GLY A 31 -7.99 -2.23 0.59
C GLY A 31 -7.18 -2.94 1.69
N VAL A 32 -5.88 -2.63 1.80
CA VAL A 32 -4.98 -3.28 2.75
C VAL A 32 -5.06 -2.57 4.11
N ASP A 33 -4.84 -1.26 4.11
CA ASP A 33 -4.68 -0.50 5.36
C ASP A 33 -5.96 0.26 5.74
N PRO A 34 -6.37 0.21 7.02
CA PRO A 34 -7.40 1.09 7.54
C PRO A 34 -6.88 2.52 7.67
N LEU A 35 -7.66 3.49 7.17
CA LEU A 35 -7.37 4.92 7.35
C LEU A 35 -8.02 5.46 8.62
N TYR A 36 -9.31 5.21 8.77
CA TYR A 36 -10.12 5.71 9.87
C TYR A 36 -11.40 4.90 10.05
N VAL A 37 -12.02 5.05 11.21
CA VAL A 37 -13.37 4.54 11.49
C VAL A 37 -14.36 5.67 11.23
N LYS A 38 -15.23 5.46 10.24
CA LYS A 38 -16.37 6.34 9.97
C LYS A 38 -17.50 5.95 10.90
N VAL A 39 -17.86 6.84 11.82
CA VAL A 39 -18.95 6.64 12.78
C VAL A 39 -20.13 7.51 12.36
N HIS A 40 -21.29 6.89 12.14
CA HIS A 40 -22.55 7.58 11.89
C HIS A 40 -23.48 7.39 13.08
N VAL A 41 -23.87 8.49 13.72
CA VAL A 41 -24.80 8.49 14.86
C VAL A 41 -26.11 9.12 14.40
N SER A 42 -27.21 8.36 14.45
CA SER A 42 -28.57 8.86 14.21
C SER A 42 -29.34 8.93 15.51
N VAL A 43 -29.89 10.10 15.83
CA VAL A 43 -30.72 10.30 17.02
C VAL A 43 -32.02 11.01 16.68
N THR A 44 -33.07 10.71 17.44
CA THR A 44 -34.31 11.47 17.43
C THR A 44 -34.51 12.15 18.79
N THR A 45 -34.90 13.42 18.77
CA THR A 45 -35.10 14.20 20.01
C THR A 45 -36.23 15.21 19.87
N LEU A 46 -36.85 15.56 20.99
CA LEU A 46 -37.74 16.69 21.09
C LEU A 46 -36.92 17.93 21.46
N PHE A 47 -36.61 18.73 20.46
CA PHE A 47 -35.86 19.96 20.65
C PHE A 47 -36.76 21.08 21.18
N HIS A 48 -36.32 21.75 22.25
CA HIS A 48 -37.00 22.89 22.87
C HIS A 48 -36.16 24.17 22.76
N MET A 49 -36.79 25.32 22.52
CA MET A 49 -36.09 26.61 22.33
C MET A 49 -35.23 27.04 23.51
N SER A 50 -35.54 26.62 24.75
CA SER A 50 -34.72 26.90 25.93
C SER A 50 -33.30 26.32 25.84
N ASN A 51 -33.07 25.35 24.95
CA ASN A 51 -31.76 24.71 24.81
C ASN A 51 -30.76 25.55 23.98
N VAL A 52 -31.14 26.78 23.62
CA VAL A 52 -30.37 27.73 22.81
C VAL A 52 -29.74 28.84 23.68
N ASP A 53 -29.94 28.81 24.99
CA ASP A 53 -29.46 29.85 25.90
C ASP A 53 -27.95 30.09 25.77
N GLY A 54 -27.58 31.37 25.58
CA GLY A 54 -26.18 31.82 25.47
C GLY A 54 -25.64 31.97 24.04
N LEU A 55 -26.37 31.55 23.01
CA LEU A 55 -25.87 31.58 21.62
C LEU A 55 -26.01 32.91 20.88
N GLY A 56 -26.56 33.94 21.53
CA GLY A 56 -26.78 35.28 20.96
C GLY A 56 -27.72 35.29 19.75
N LEU A 57 -28.57 34.27 19.62
CA LEU A 57 -29.56 34.20 18.55
C LEU A 57 -30.67 35.21 18.83
N ASN A 58 -30.93 36.10 17.86
CA ASN A 58 -32.04 37.05 17.90
C ASN A 58 -33.36 36.29 17.66
N LEU A 59 -33.75 35.48 18.64
CA LEU A 59 -35.11 35.01 18.78
C LEU A 59 -35.94 36.26 19.05
N GLY A 60 -36.88 36.60 18.15
CA GLY A 60 -37.69 37.82 18.31
C GLY A 60 -38.33 37.90 19.70
N SER A 61 -38.80 39.07 20.10
CA SER A 61 -39.33 39.34 21.46
C SER A 61 -40.44 38.39 21.96
N ALA A 62 -41.00 37.55 21.09
CA ALA A 62 -41.99 36.52 21.41
C ALA A 62 -41.43 35.10 21.64
N GLY A 63 -40.11 34.86 21.47
CA GLY A 63 -39.50 33.55 21.74
C GLY A 63 -40.10 32.37 20.96
N THR A 64 -40.71 32.64 19.80
CA THR A 64 -41.40 31.62 19.00
C THR A 64 -40.43 30.90 18.07
N LEU A 65 -40.58 29.58 17.97
CA LEU A 65 -39.83 28.71 17.07
C LEU A 65 -39.87 29.23 15.63
N ALA A 66 -41.00 29.77 15.19
CA ALA A 66 -41.18 30.33 13.85
C ALA A 66 -40.15 31.42 13.49
N SER A 67 -39.65 32.19 14.48
CA SER A 67 -38.67 33.25 14.25
C SER A 67 -37.22 32.78 14.22
N GLY A 68 -36.89 31.69 14.93
CA GLY A 68 -35.52 31.18 15.12
C GLY A 68 -35.23 29.82 14.47
N TYR A 69 -36.25 29.14 13.93
CA TYR A 69 -36.17 27.79 13.38
C TYR A 69 -35.05 27.64 12.33
N ASN A 70 -35.03 28.53 11.34
CA ASN A 70 -34.02 28.50 10.28
C ASN A 70 -32.60 28.69 10.83
N GLN A 71 -32.44 29.53 11.87
CA GLN A 71 -31.13 29.78 12.47
C GLN A 71 -30.63 28.58 13.27
N VAL A 72 -31.53 27.87 13.98
CA VAL A 72 -31.19 26.63 14.68
C VAL A 72 -30.78 25.55 13.68
N ILE A 73 -31.57 25.34 12.63
CA ILE A 73 -31.26 24.34 11.60
C ILE A 73 -29.96 24.70 10.90
N GLU A 74 -29.78 25.96 10.51
CA GLU A 74 -28.54 26.43 9.90
C GLU A 74 -27.34 26.15 10.80
N ARG A 75 -27.44 26.40 12.12
CA ARG A 75 -26.37 26.08 13.06
C ARG A 75 -26.14 24.59 13.23
N LEU A 76 -27.19 23.75 13.29
CA LEU A 76 -27.04 22.30 13.36
C LEU A 76 -26.48 21.72 12.05
N MET A 77 -26.76 22.34 10.90
CA MET A 77 -26.27 21.95 9.57
C MET A 77 -24.88 22.51 9.25
N GLN A 78 -24.33 23.43 10.04
CA GLN A 78 -22.97 23.90 9.83
C GLN A 78 -22.00 22.74 10.02
N PRO A 79 -21.22 22.36 8.99
CA PRO A 79 -20.26 21.28 9.13
C PRO A 79 -19.07 21.74 9.97
N ARG A 80 -18.25 20.79 10.44
CA ARG A 80 -16.95 21.07 11.06
C ARG A 80 -17.06 21.86 12.37
N ARG A 81 -18.05 21.52 13.20
CA ARG A 81 -18.16 22.04 14.56
C ARG A 81 -17.83 20.94 15.56
N HIS A 82 -17.50 21.34 16.78
CA HIS A 82 -17.26 20.42 17.89
C HIS A 82 -18.54 19.66 18.22
N PHE A 83 -18.39 18.35 18.37
CA PHE A 83 -19.44 17.39 18.68
C PHE A 83 -19.09 16.67 19.98
N GLU A 84 -20.01 16.69 20.92
CA GLU A 84 -19.91 15.96 22.18
C GLU A 84 -21.18 15.15 22.41
N MET A 85 -21.05 13.89 22.77
CA MET A 85 -22.16 13.01 23.15
C MET A 85 -21.86 12.41 24.51
N THR A 86 -22.75 12.65 25.48
CA THR A 86 -22.65 12.12 26.84
C THR A 86 -23.80 11.15 27.14
N VAL A 87 -23.52 10.09 27.90
CA VAL A 87 -24.49 9.11 28.38
C VAL A 87 -24.35 9.04 29.91
N GLY A 88 -25.30 9.65 30.62
CA GLY A 88 -25.14 9.93 32.05
C GLY A 88 -23.97 10.89 32.27
N ASP A 89 -23.03 10.50 33.14
CA ASP A 89 -21.82 11.29 33.44
C ASP A 89 -20.63 10.96 32.51
N GLY A 90 -20.79 9.99 31.60
CA GLY A 90 -19.74 9.52 30.71
C GLY A 90 -19.76 10.22 29.36
N VAL A 91 -18.60 10.68 28.89
CA VAL A 91 -18.41 11.19 27.52
C VAL A 91 -18.18 10.01 26.58
N LEU A 92 -19.11 9.77 25.66
CA LEU A 92 -19.02 8.70 24.67
C LEU A 92 -18.21 9.14 23.45
N PHE A 93 -18.49 10.35 22.95
CA PHE A 93 -17.76 10.97 21.85
C PHE A 93 -17.44 12.41 22.20
N ASP A 94 -16.19 12.82 21.96
CA ASP A 94 -15.72 14.20 22.06
C ASP A 94 -14.82 14.44 20.85
N VAL A 95 -15.40 15.05 19.82
CA VAL A 95 -14.79 15.17 18.50
C VAL A 95 -14.81 16.62 18.06
N ALA A 96 -13.63 17.20 17.93
CA ALA A 96 -13.46 18.50 17.33
C ALA A 96 -13.21 18.40 15.84
N ALA A 97 -13.63 19.45 15.12
CA ALA A 97 -13.18 19.63 13.77
C ALA A 97 -11.68 19.93 13.75
N GLY A 98 -10.95 19.15 12.96
CA GLY A 98 -9.60 19.50 12.55
C GLY A 98 -9.55 20.88 11.89
N HIS A 99 -8.35 21.43 11.75
CA HIS A 99 -8.19 22.74 11.15
C HIS A 99 -8.70 22.76 9.72
N THR A 100 -9.52 23.77 9.42
CA THR A 100 -10.19 23.90 8.12
C THR A 100 -9.42 24.77 7.14
N ARG A 101 -8.43 25.52 7.64
CA ARG A 101 -7.53 26.38 6.85
C ARG A 101 -6.12 26.35 7.44
N PRO A 102 -5.07 26.30 6.61
CA PRO A 102 -3.70 26.44 7.07
C PRO A 102 -3.52 27.75 7.84
N GLY A 103 -3.01 27.68 9.09
CA GLY A 103 -2.68 28.84 9.92
C GLY A 103 -3.84 29.51 10.66
N ILE A 104 -5.10 29.04 10.53
CA ILE A 104 -6.22 29.51 11.34
C ILE A 104 -6.62 28.42 12.33
N HIS A 105 -6.25 28.61 13.60
CA HIS A 105 -6.65 27.73 14.68
C HIS A 105 -8.13 27.89 14.98
N SER A 106 -8.92 26.82 14.85
CA SER A 106 -10.21 26.75 15.54
C SER A 106 -9.93 26.88 17.04
N GLN A 107 -10.59 27.83 17.70
CA GLN A 107 -10.45 28.02 19.14
C GLN A 107 -10.74 26.68 19.83
N GLY A 108 -9.71 26.08 20.44
CA GLY A 108 -9.81 24.77 21.13
C GLY A 108 -9.09 23.60 20.44
N ALA A 109 -8.91 23.58 19.11
CA ALA A 109 -8.41 22.39 18.41
C ALA A 109 -6.91 22.11 18.63
N GLY A 110 -6.10 23.13 18.94
CA GLY A 110 -4.65 22.96 19.11
C GLY A 110 -4.21 22.17 20.35
N ARG A 111 -5.14 21.78 21.23
CA ARG A 111 -4.84 21.06 22.48
C ARG A 111 -5.47 19.67 22.57
N LEU A 112 -6.37 19.32 21.66
CA LEU A 112 -7.05 18.03 21.73
C LEU A 112 -6.12 16.92 21.22
N PRO A 113 -6.08 15.77 21.88
CA PRO A 113 -5.36 14.59 21.39
C PRO A 113 -5.90 14.15 20.02
N GLN A 114 -5.04 13.54 19.21
CA GLN A 114 -5.36 13.17 17.82
C GLN A 114 -6.59 12.26 17.69
N ASN A 115 -6.85 11.43 18.71
CA ASN A 115 -8.05 10.56 18.76
C ASN A 115 -9.38 11.31 18.94
N GLN A 116 -9.33 12.60 19.28
CA GLN A 116 -10.49 13.50 19.38
C GLN A 116 -10.61 14.44 18.17
N LEU A 117 -9.74 14.30 17.17
CA LEU A 117 -9.80 15.08 15.94
C LEU A 117 -10.46 14.28 14.83
N ASP A 118 -11.43 14.89 14.17
CA ASP A 118 -11.98 14.34 12.94
C ASP A 118 -10.98 14.47 11.78
N VAL A 119 -10.71 13.34 11.13
CA VAL A 119 -9.66 13.23 10.10
C VAL A 119 -10.14 13.48 8.67
N ASN A 120 -11.37 13.97 8.52
CA ASN A 120 -12.01 14.22 7.24
C ASN A 120 -12.72 15.57 7.23
N HIS A 121 -11.96 16.61 7.58
CA HIS A 121 -12.37 18.00 7.67
C HIS A 121 -13.37 18.35 8.79
N GLY A 122 -13.76 17.41 9.65
CA GLY A 122 -14.74 17.68 10.71
C GLY A 122 -16.03 16.90 10.55
N PRO A 123 -16.84 16.81 11.63
CA PRO A 123 -18.12 16.14 11.57
C PRO A 123 -19.06 16.76 10.52
N VAL A 124 -19.79 15.89 9.82
CA VAL A 124 -20.79 16.24 8.81
C VAL A 124 -22.18 15.90 9.35
N THR A 125 -23.05 16.89 9.41
CA THR A 125 -24.38 16.75 10.00
C THR A 125 -25.49 16.68 8.96
N THR A 126 -26.58 16.03 9.34
CA THR A 126 -27.84 15.94 8.63
C THR A 126 -28.95 16.19 9.63
N VAL A 127 -29.93 17.02 9.26
CA VAL A 127 -31.03 17.38 10.15
C VAL A 127 -32.32 17.21 9.37
N LYS A 128 -33.26 16.43 9.93
CA LYS A 128 -34.59 16.27 9.38
C LYS A 128 -35.61 16.61 10.45
N VAL A 129 -36.47 17.58 10.16
CA VAL A 129 -37.58 17.92 11.06
C VAL A 129 -38.73 16.96 10.79
N LEU A 130 -39.12 16.22 11.82
CA LEU A 130 -40.18 15.21 11.73
C LEU A 130 -41.55 15.84 11.98
N ASP A 131 -41.65 16.65 13.04
CA ASP A 131 -42.92 17.26 13.45
C ASP A 131 -42.70 18.55 14.26
N ILE A 132 -43.64 19.49 14.21
CA ILE A 132 -43.66 20.70 15.05
C ILE A 132 -44.74 20.50 16.12
N VAL A 133 -44.31 20.15 17.33
CA VAL A 133 -45.21 19.77 18.42
C VAL A 133 -45.85 21.01 19.07
N SER A 134 -45.12 22.12 19.14
CA SER A 134 -45.63 23.37 19.71
C SER A 134 -44.94 24.61 19.13
N ALA A 135 -45.36 25.80 19.56
CA ALA A 135 -44.70 27.06 19.21
C ALA A 135 -43.25 27.16 19.71
N GLN A 136 -42.80 26.27 20.60
CA GLN A 136 -41.44 26.28 21.19
C GLN A 136 -40.70 24.94 21.06
N SER A 137 -41.34 23.91 20.50
CA SER A 137 -40.75 22.57 20.40
C SER A 137 -40.99 21.91 19.05
N MET A 138 -39.96 21.20 18.57
CA MET A 138 -40.01 20.40 17.35
C MET A 138 -39.33 19.06 17.58
N ARG A 139 -39.86 18.01 16.95
CA ARG A 139 -39.21 16.70 16.90
C ARG A 139 -38.28 16.68 15.70
N ILE A 140 -36.99 16.44 15.95
CA ILE A 140 -35.98 16.36 14.92
C ILE A 140 -35.26 15.02 14.95
N GLN A 141 -34.86 14.56 13.78
CA GLN A 141 -33.90 13.49 13.57
C GLN A 141 -32.57 14.17 13.20
N PHE A 142 -31.57 13.98 14.06
CA PHE A 142 -30.23 14.53 13.91
C PHE A 142 -29.26 13.38 13.63
N GLY A 143 -28.63 13.42 12.45
CA GLY A 143 -27.59 12.48 12.06
C GLY A 143 -26.25 13.18 11.98
N ILE A 144 -25.20 12.60 12.55
CA ILE A 144 -23.84 13.12 12.45
C ILE A 144 -22.87 12.02 12.01
N THR A 145 -22.00 12.35 11.08
CA THR A 145 -20.95 11.48 10.58
C THR A 145 -19.61 12.06 10.96
N MET A 146 -18.79 11.29 11.67
CA MET A 146 -17.43 11.67 12.07
C MET A 146 -16.43 10.60 11.63
N CYS A 147 -15.19 11.00 11.38
CA CYS A 147 -14.11 10.12 10.95
C CYS A 147 -13.00 10.12 12.00
N LEU A 148 -12.89 9.03 12.76
CA LEU A 148 -11.93 8.88 13.86
C LEU A 148 -10.68 8.13 13.38
N PRO A 149 -9.45 8.57 13.72
CA PRO A 149 -8.24 7.89 13.28
C PRO A 149 -8.21 6.44 13.78
N TYR A 150 -7.79 5.52 12.90
CA TYR A 150 -7.65 4.11 13.28
C TYR A 150 -6.37 3.89 14.12
N CYS A 151 -5.26 4.51 13.71
CA CYS A 151 -4.01 4.46 14.43
C CYS A 151 -4.07 5.43 15.62
N SER A 152 -4.31 4.91 16.83
CA SER A 152 -4.66 5.73 17.99
C SER A 152 -3.56 5.89 19.02
N GLU A 153 -2.33 5.39 18.80
CA GLU A 153 -1.27 5.55 19.81
C GLU A 153 -0.89 7.04 19.94
N PRO A 154 -1.25 7.70 21.06
CA PRO A 154 -1.05 9.12 21.22
C PRO A 154 0.45 9.42 21.29
N GLY A 155 0.95 10.26 20.37
CA GLY A 155 2.26 10.89 20.50
C GLY A 155 3.43 10.24 19.75
N GLN A 156 3.22 9.15 18.98
CA GLN A 156 4.32 8.57 18.19
C GLN A 156 4.39 9.02 16.73
N GLN A 157 3.28 9.49 16.13
CA GLN A 157 3.29 9.89 14.72
C GLN A 157 3.73 11.35 14.58
N PRO A 158 4.92 11.64 14.01
CA PRO A 158 5.37 13.01 13.81
C PRO A 158 4.42 13.74 12.86
N GLY A 159 4.08 15.00 13.14
CA GLY A 159 3.37 15.84 12.16
C GLY A 159 1.91 15.49 11.88
N GLY A 160 1.26 14.59 12.62
CA GLY A 160 -0.17 14.28 12.45
C GLY A 160 -0.50 13.57 11.14
N VAL A 161 0.44 12.82 10.57
CA VAL A 161 0.18 11.91 9.44
C VAL A 161 -0.55 10.69 9.92
N ILE A 162 -1.63 10.33 9.25
CA ILE A 162 -2.45 9.14 9.52
C ILE A 162 -1.93 7.94 8.75
N SER A 163 -1.53 8.18 7.50
CA SER A 163 -1.11 7.13 6.60
C SER A 163 0.03 7.64 5.73
N PHE A 164 1.07 6.82 5.66
CA PHE A 164 2.20 7.03 4.77
C PHE A 164 2.53 5.73 4.07
N ARG A 165 2.06 5.59 2.83
CA ARG A 165 2.31 4.39 2.02
C ARG A 165 3.06 4.77 0.76
N PHE A 166 4.03 3.94 0.40
CA PHE A 166 4.72 4.04 -0.87
C PHE A 166 5.02 2.64 -1.41
N TRP A 167 5.19 2.56 -2.71
CA TRP A 167 5.66 1.39 -3.42
C TRP A 167 6.73 1.80 -4.42
N ILE A 168 7.47 0.81 -4.88
CA ILE A 168 8.61 1.00 -5.76
C ILE A 168 8.34 0.21 -7.03
N ALA A 169 8.51 0.87 -8.17
CA ALA A 169 8.63 0.25 -9.48
C ALA A 169 10.09 0.36 -9.93
N GLU A 170 10.67 -0.76 -10.36
CA GLU A 170 12.00 -0.79 -10.97
C GLU A 170 11.84 -1.23 -12.42
N ASP A 171 12.42 -0.47 -13.33
CA ASP A 171 12.46 -0.73 -14.76
C ASP A 171 13.92 -0.87 -15.17
N ILE A 172 14.29 -1.99 -15.80
CA ILE A 172 15.66 -2.27 -16.22
C ILE A 172 15.67 -2.20 -17.74
N ASP A 173 16.39 -1.22 -18.28
CA ASP A 173 16.57 -1.13 -19.73
C ASP A 173 17.54 -2.23 -20.16
N CYS A 174 17.04 -3.25 -20.86
CA CYS A 174 17.85 -4.37 -21.33
C CYS A 174 18.89 -3.98 -22.40
N ALA A 175 18.84 -2.76 -22.95
CA ALA A 175 19.82 -2.29 -23.93
C ALA A 175 21.12 -1.81 -23.28
N ASP A 176 21.03 -1.06 -22.17
CA ASP A 176 22.18 -0.49 -21.47
C ASP A 176 22.35 -1.00 -20.03
N TRP A 177 21.46 -1.88 -19.59
CA TRP A 177 21.37 -2.44 -18.24
C TRP A 177 21.25 -1.37 -17.14
N THR A 178 20.72 -0.20 -17.48
CA THR A 178 20.47 0.85 -16.49
C THR A 178 19.12 0.65 -15.81
N THR A 179 19.11 0.80 -14.49
CA THR A 179 17.88 0.72 -13.70
C THR A 179 17.27 2.10 -13.52
N THR A 180 16.01 2.25 -13.90
CA THR A 180 15.16 3.38 -13.52
C THR A 180 14.24 2.94 -12.39
N ARG A 181 14.35 3.61 -11.24
CA ARG A 181 13.48 3.38 -10.09
C ARG A 181 12.48 4.52 -9.96
N VAL A 182 11.21 4.15 -9.82
CA VAL A 182 10.13 5.10 -9.54
C VAL A 182 9.49 4.76 -8.21
N TYR A 183 9.65 5.64 -7.24
CA TYR A 183 8.88 5.60 -6.00
C TYR A 183 7.54 6.28 -6.25
N HIS A 184 6.46 5.61 -5.88
CA HIS A 184 5.13 6.20 -5.85
C HIS A 184 4.61 6.10 -4.44
N GLY A 185 3.94 7.13 -3.94
CA GLY A 185 3.34 7.04 -2.62
C GLY A 185 2.32 8.11 -2.37
N ARG A 186 1.60 7.93 -1.28
CA ARG A 186 0.56 8.83 -0.80
C ARG A 186 0.77 9.07 0.69
N ILE A 187 0.69 10.33 1.06
CA ILE A 187 0.74 10.79 2.44
C ILE A 187 -0.63 11.38 2.76
N ARG A 188 -1.24 10.96 3.86
CA ARG A 188 -2.48 11.56 4.37
C ARG A 188 -2.24 12.11 5.76
N VAL A 189 -2.59 13.38 5.98
CA VAL A 189 -2.59 14.02 7.30
C VAL A 189 -3.98 13.99 7.93
N ALA A 190 -4.01 14.14 9.25
CA ALA A 190 -5.25 14.24 10.01
C ALA A 190 -5.99 15.55 9.78
N ASP A 191 -5.27 16.67 9.65
CA ASP A 191 -5.91 17.96 9.37
C ASP A 191 -5.03 18.91 8.56
N LEU A 192 -5.60 20.04 8.12
CA LEU A 192 -4.92 21.04 7.31
C LEU A 192 -3.98 21.99 8.09
N SER A 193 -3.96 21.96 9.42
CA SER A 193 -2.92 22.66 10.20
C SER A 193 -1.55 22.06 9.95
N LYS A 194 -1.53 20.76 9.70
CA LYS A 194 -0.36 20.01 9.29
C LYS A 194 -0.24 20.14 7.77
N ASN A 195 0.37 21.24 7.33
CA ASN A 195 0.62 21.42 5.90
C ASN A 195 1.43 20.22 5.39
N VAL A 196 0.81 19.38 4.54
CA VAL A 196 1.40 18.11 4.10
C VAL A 196 2.77 18.31 3.45
N LEU A 197 2.97 19.41 2.72
CA LEU A 197 4.26 19.75 2.12
C LEU A 197 5.31 20.13 3.17
N LEU A 198 4.90 20.83 4.23
CA LEU A 198 5.80 21.20 5.32
C LEU A 198 6.17 19.97 6.16
N GLU A 199 5.20 19.11 6.45
CA GLU A 199 5.45 17.85 7.16
C GLU A 199 6.32 16.92 6.33
N LEU A 200 6.10 16.84 5.01
CA LEU A 200 7.00 16.15 4.09
C LEU A 200 8.41 16.71 4.19
N ARG A 201 8.59 18.03 4.16
CA ARG A 201 9.92 18.64 4.25
C ARG A 201 10.60 18.44 5.62
N ARG A 202 9.84 18.48 6.71
CA ARG A 202 10.37 18.49 8.09
C ARG A 202 10.56 17.09 8.65
N ASN A 203 9.56 16.23 8.49
CA ASN A 203 9.48 14.96 9.20
C ASN A 203 9.68 13.77 8.25
N TYR A 204 9.26 13.88 6.99
CA TYR A 204 9.35 12.77 6.04
C TYR A 204 10.46 12.98 5.04
N ARG A 205 11.63 12.45 5.38
CA ARG A 205 12.71 12.35 4.39
C ARG A 205 12.19 11.47 3.27
N PHE A 206 12.18 11.99 2.04
CA PHE A 206 12.09 11.14 0.85
C PHE A 206 13.07 9.97 0.98
N PRO A 207 12.81 8.83 0.32
CA PRO A 207 13.75 7.73 0.33
C PRO A 207 15.14 8.28 -0.01
N ALA A 208 16.12 7.91 0.81
CA ALA A 208 17.48 8.34 0.62
C ALA A 208 17.91 7.97 -0.81
N LEU A 209 18.53 8.92 -1.51
CA LEU A 209 19.02 8.64 -2.85
C LEU A 209 20.07 7.54 -2.73
N GLN A 210 19.77 6.38 -3.32
CA GLN A 210 20.69 5.26 -3.27
C GLN A 210 22.00 5.59 -3.99
N ARG A 211 23.06 4.91 -3.57
CA ARG A 211 24.37 5.00 -4.22
C ARG A 211 24.23 4.63 -5.72
N ALA A 212 24.95 5.34 -6.59
CA ALA A 212 24.85 5.25 -8.07
C ALA A 212 23.54 5.73 -8.72
N PHE A 213 22.52 6.08 -7.96
CA PHE A 213 21.32 6.66 -8.53
C PHE A 213 21.41 8.19 -8.54
N LYS A 214 20.82 8.79 -9.56
CA LYS A 214 20.56 10.23 -9.63
C LYS A 214 19.06 10.46 -9.69
N ARG A 215 18.58 11.33 -8.80
CA ARG A 215 17.21 11.82 -8.85
C ARG A 215 16.96 12.66 -10.10
N ARG A 216 16.11 12.17 -10.98
CA ARG A 216 15.71 12.83 -12.24
C ARG A 216 14.52 13.75 -12.05
N LYS A 217 13.49 13.28 -11.32
CA LYS A 217 12.22 13.98 -11.21
C LYS A 217 11.57 13.74 -9.85
N ILE A 218 10.97 14.78 -9.28
CA ILE A 218 10.05 14.69 -8.15
C ILE A 218 8.75 15.35 -8.60
N THR A 219 7.65 14.63 -8.51
CA THR A 219 6.30 15.13 -8.78
C THR A 219 5.53 15.09 -7.48
N LEU A 220 4.85 16.18 -7.13
CA LEU A 220 4.06 16.33 -5.92
C LEU A 220 2.68 16.83 -6.34
N ASN A 221 1.64 16.03 -6.09
CA ASN A 221 0.26 16.32 -6.44
C ASN A 221 -0.55 16.33 -5.15
N GLN A 222 -0.96 17.53 -4.72
CA GLN A 222 -1.87 17.66 -3.58
C GLN A 222 -3.29 17.37 -4.05
N SER A 223 -4.02 16.54 -3.29
CA SER A 223 -5.44 16.29 -3.52
C SER A 223 -6.27 17.56 -3.29
N THR A 224 -7.45 17.62 -3.89
CA THR A 224 -8.38 18.76 -3.74
C THR A 224 -8.91 18.91 -2.30
N ASP A 225 -8.86 17.85 -1.51
CA ASP A 225 -9.16 17.90 -0.08
C ASP A 225 -8.04 18.59 0.73
N GLY A 226 -6.84 18.69 0.17
CA GLY A 226 -5.65 19.23 0.82
C GLY A 226 -5.10 18.36 1.96
N LEU A 227 -5.76 17.25 2.30
CA LEU A 227 -5.34 16.29 3.32
C LEU A 227 -4.37 15.25 2.78
N GLU A 228 -4.30 15.11 1.45
CA GLU A 228 -3.51 14.08 0.81
C GLU A 228 -2.49 14.67 -0.16
N LEU A 229 -1.33 14.04 -0.21
CA LEU A 229 -0.25 14.35 -1.12
C LEU A 229 0.22 13.07 -1.79
N GLU A 230 0.00 12.97 -3.09
CA GLU A 230 0.59 11.95 -3.92
C GLU A 230 1.95 12.43 -4.39
N PHE A 231 2.95 11.56 -4.29
CA PHE A 231 4.30 11.85 -4.76
C PHE A 231 4.81 10.77 -5.69
N SER A 232 5.62 11.18 -6.65
CA SER A 232 6.37 10.28 -7.52
C SER A 232 7.81 10.77 -7.66
N ILE A 233 8.77 9.88 -7.38
CA ILE A 233 10.19 10.18 -7.44
C ILE A 233 10.82 9.22 -8.43
N THR A 234 11.41 9.77 -9.49
CA THR A 234 12.15 8.99 -10.49
C THR A 234 13.63 9.17 -10.22
N ASP A 235 14.29 8.08 -9.84
CA ASP A 235 15.72 7.95 -9.68
C ASP A 235 16.25 7.07 -10.82
N GLN A 236 17.33 7.48 -11.49
CA GLN A 236 17.94 6.71 -12.58
C GLN A 236 19.37 6.35 -12.21
N GLU A 237 19.75 5.10 -12.41
CA GLU A 237 21.11 4.62 -12.27
C GLU A 237 22.05 5.35 -13.24
N GLN A 238 23.23 5.73 -12.77
CA GLN A 238 24.24 6.40 -13.57
C GLN A 238 25.60 5.78 -13.33
N TRP A 239 26.36 5.60 -14.41
CA TRP A 239 27.74 5.12 -14.34
C TRP A 239 28.66 6.01 -13.49
N ALA A 240 28.48 7.32 -13.58
CA ALA A 240 29.31 8.24 -12.81
C ALA A 240 28.54 9.53 -12.49
N VAL A 241 28.62 9.92 -11.22
CA VAL A 241 28.03 11.17 -10.72
C VAL A 241 28.83 12.35 -11.28
N ALA A 242 28.13 13.39 -11.74
CA ALA A 242 28.78 14.60 -12.20
C ALA A 242 29.60 15.25 -11.05
N PRO A 243 30.85 15.68 -11.30
CA PRO A 243 31.63 16.38 -10.29
C PRO A 243 30.95 17.70 -9.88
N ALA A 244 30.98 18.03 -8.59
CA ALA A 244 30.45 19.30 -8.11
C ALA A 244 31.26 20.48 -8.70
N PRO A 245 30.61 21.59 -9.10
CA PRO A 245 29.20 21.92 -8.88
C PRO A 245 28.25 21.55 -10.04
N ALA A 246 28.69 20.73 -11.01
CA ALA A 246 27.83 20.29 -12.09
C ALA A 246 26.78 19.29 -11.58
N THR A 247 25.54 19.41 -12.07
CA THR A 247 24.46 18.46 -11.80
C THR A 247 24.26 17.49 -12.96
N GLU A 248 24.66 17.89 -14.17
CA GLU A 248 24.67 17.06 -15.37
C GLU A 248 26.00 17.24 -16.09
N TRP A 249 26.51 16.13 -16.63
CA TRP A 249 27.69 16.13 -17.46
C TRP A 249 27.52 15.10 -18.57
N SER A 250 28.14 15.38 -19.71
CA SER A 250 28.27 14.46 -20.84
C SER A 250 29.55 14.82 -21.58
N GLY A 251 30.13 13.87 -22.29
CA GLY A 251 31.36 14.10 -22.99
C GLY A 251 31.94 12.83 -23.54
N TYR A 252 33.00 12.98 -24.32
CA TYR A 252 33.78 11.87 -24.83
C TYR A 252 35.26 12.27 -24.88
N HIS A 253 36.10 11.26 -24.75
CA HIS A 253 37.54 11.36 -24.93
C HIS A 253 37.92 10.44 -26.07
N SER A 254 38.57 10.98 -27.09
CA SER A 254 39.03 10.21 -28.25
C SER A 254 40.53 10.40 -28.44
N ILE A 255 41.20 9.31 -28.79
CA ILE A 255 42.60 9.31 -29.18
C ILE A 255 42.66 8.83 -30.62
N THR A 256 43.34 9.58 -31.47
CA THR A 256 43.43 9.31 -32.92
C THR A 256 44.89 9.34 -33.36
N SER A 257 45.27 8.46 -34.28
CA SER A 257 46.57 8.50 -34.95
C SER A 257 46.31 8.82 -36.43
N PRO A 258 46.52 10.07 -36.87
CA PRO A 258 46.07 10.51 -38.20
C PRO A 258 46.93 9.99 -39.36
N GLU A 259 48.17 9.58 -39.13
CA GLU A 259 49.09 9.15 -40.19
C GLU A 259 49.48 7.67 -40.04
N PRO A 260 49.48 6.88 -41.14
CA PRO A 260 50.02 5.52 -41.14
C PRO A 260 51.52 5.57 -40.85
N GLY A 261 51.89 5.21 -39.62
CA GLY A 261 53.27 5.36 -39.11
C GLY A 261 53.35 5.75 -37.63
N GLY A 262 52.26 6.23 -37.01
CA GLY A 262 52.09 6.25 -35.56
C GLY A 262 52.93 7.28 -34.77
N ALA A 263 53.75 8.10 -35.43
CA ALA A 263 54.66 9.04 -34.75
C ALA A 263 53.93 10.21 -34.05
N VAL A 264 52.69 10.48 -34.46
CA VAL A 264 51.85 11.54 -33.88
C VAL A 264 50.54 10.95 -33.40
N LEU A 265 50.22 11.21 -32.13
CA LEU A 265 48.93 10.91 -31.54
C LEU A 265 48.21 12.21 -31.19
N THR A 266 46.92 12.27 -31.49
CA THR A 266 46.08 13.40 -31.15
C THR A 266 45.01 12.94 -30.16
N SER A 267 45.06 13.49 -28.95
CA SER A 267 44.09 13.25 -27.88
C SER A 267 43.13 14.43 -27.83
N SER A 268 41.84 14.17 -27.97
CA SER A 268 40.80 15.19 -27.95
C SER A 268 39.70 14.86 -26.96
N ILE A 269 39.23 15.88 -26.25
CA ILE A 269 38.16 15.75 -25.28
C ILE A 269 37.08 16.80 -25.56
N HIS A 270 35.83 16.35 -25.46
CA HIS A 270 34.64 17.19 -25.45
C HIS A 270 33.92 16.96 -24.12
N VAL A 271 33.65 18.02 -23.38
CA VAL A 271 32.88 17.95 -22.13
C VAL A 271 31.81 19.04 -22.14
N ARG A 272 30.59 18.64 -21.81
CA ARG A 272 29.43 19.50 -21.63
C ARG A 272 28.97 19.39 -20.19
N LEU A 273 28.99 20.51 -19.47
CA LEU A 273 28.62 20.60 -18.05
C LEU A 273 27.42 21.52 -17.88
N LYS A 274 26.49 21.12 -17.01
CA LYS A 274 25.31 21.90 -16.64
C LYS A 274 25.15 21.94 -15.13
N ALA A 275 24.73 23.09 -14.60
CA ALA A 275 24.46 23.29 -13.18
C ALA A 275 23.14 24.04 -12.94
N PRO A 276 22.66 24.13 -11.69
CA PRO A 276 21.50 24.95 -11.33
C PRO A 276 21.83 26.44 -11.43
N ASN A 277 20.80 27.28 -11.56
CA ASN A 277 20.96 28.71 -11.85
C ASN A 277 21.72 29.52 -10.78
N ASN A 278 21.88 28.99 -9.56
CA ASN A 278 22.63 29.64 -8.49
C ASN A 278 24.15 29.40 -8.57
N VAL A 279 24.62 28.50 -9.43
CA VAL A 279 26.06 28.22 -9.60
C VAL A 279 26.64 29.17 -10.66
N PRO A 280 27.71 29.93 -10.37
CA PRO A 280 28.31 30.80 -11.36
C PRO A 280 28.96 29.99 -12.50
N LYS A 281 28.71 30.36 -13.76
CA LYS A 281 29.28 29.70 -14.95
C LYS A 281 30.81 29.63 -14.96
N ARG A 282 31.48 30.60 -14.33
CA ARG A 282 32.93 30.57 -14.12
C ARG A 282 33.39 29.30 -13.39
N ALA A 283 32.63 28.85 -12.38
CA ALA A 283 32.94 27.61 -11.66
C ALA A 283 32.78 26.37 -12.56
N LEU A 284 31.80 26.38 -13.47
CA LEU A 284 31.65 25.33 -14.49
C LEU A 284 32.83 25.33 -15.47
N MET A 285 33.27 26.50 -15.95
CA MET A 285 34.44 26.59 -16.83
C MET A 285 35.71 26.08 -16.16
N GLN A 286 35.92 26.42 -14.88
CA GLN A 286 37.05 25.91 -14.10
C GLN A 286 36.98 24.39 -13.92
N LEU A 287 35.78 23.86 -13.66
CA LEU A 287 35.57 22.42 -13.56
C LEU A 287 35.84 21.72 -14.91
N ALA A 288 35.35 22.27 -16.01
CA ALA A 288 35.62 21.76 -17.35
C ALA A 288 37.13 21.73 -17.64
N GLN A 289 37.84 22.81 -17.32
CA GLN A 289 39.29 22.88 -17.44
C GLN A 289 40.00 21.78 -16.61
N LYS A 290 39.56 21.54 -15.37
CA LYS A 290 40.13 20.47 -14.54
C LYS A 290 39.89 19.09 -15.14
N ILE A 291 38.69 18.81 -15.65
CA ILE A 291 38.38 17.55 -16.33
C ILE A 291 39.27 17.38 -17.57
N MET A 292 39.45 18.43 -18.36
CA MET A 292 40.32 18.40 -19.54
C MET A 292 41.77 18.14 -19.16
N ILE A 293 42.32 18.84 -18.17
CA ILE A 293 43.69 18.63 -17.70
C ILE A 293 43.88 17.20 -17.19
N ALA A 294 42.93 16.71 -16.38
CA ALA A 294 42.98 15.38 -15.79
C ALA A 294 42.95 14.28 -16.86
N LYS A 295 42.03 14.36 -17.82
CA LYS A 295 41.88 13.32 -18.87
C LYS A 295 42.92 13.39 -19.97
N LEU A 296 43.41 14.59 -20.30
CA LEU A 296 44.45 14.75 -21.30
C LEU A 296 45.86 14.59 -20.71
N HIS A 297 46.00 14.46 -19.38
CA HIS A 297 47.29 14.46 -18.67
C HIS A 297 48.19 15.62 -19.09
N TYR A 298 47.58 16.76 -19.43
CA TYR A 298 48.29 17.83 -20.13
C TYR A 298 49.43 18.40 -19.30
N GLU A 299 49.24 18.58 -17.99
CA GLU A 299 50.29 19.12 -17.11
C GLU A 299 51.48 18.16 -16.96
N ASP A 300 51.21 16.87 -16.80
CA ASP A 300 52.25 15.85 -16.64
C ASP A 300 53.07 15.70 -17.92
N LEU A 301 52.39 15.57 -19.06
CA LEU A 301 53.04 15.41 -20.36
C LEU A 301 53.75 16.70 -20.83
N ARG A 302 53.24 17.87 -20.45
CA ARG A 302 53.91 19.15 -20.73
C ARG A 302 55.22 19.27 -19.95
N ARG A 303 55.29 18.79 -18.70
CA ARG A 303 56.55 18.75 -17.92
C ARG A 303 57.59 17.86 -18.58
N LEU A 304 57.16 16.77 -19.21
CA LEU A 304 58.01 15.86 -19.98
C LEU A 304 58.30 16.36 -21.41
N LYS A 305 57.76 17.52 -21.82
CA LYS A 305 57.82 18.06 -23.19
C LYS A 305 57.23 17.13 -24.27
N GLN A 306 56.31 16.25 -23.87
CA GLN A 306 55.69 15.24 -24.74
C GLN A 306 54.28 15.61 -25.22
N SER A 307 53.81 16.81 -24.88
CA SER A 307 52.49 17.28 -25.31
C SER A 307 52.50 18.74 -25.74
N TRP A 308 51.73 19.03 -26.78
CA TRP A 308 51.49 20.38 -27.27
C TRP A 308 49.99 20.62 -27.42
N LEU A 309 49.47 21.66 -26.76
CA LEU A 309 48.06 22.04 -26.87
C LEU A 309 47.82 22.64 -28.26
N GLN A 310 47.07 21.91 -29.09
CA GLN A 310 46.77 22.33 -30.46
C GLN A 310 45.58 23.29 -30.49
N TYR A 311 44.55 22.99 -29.70
CA TYR A 311 43.32 23.77 -29.66
C TYR A 311 42.65 23.64 -28.30
N ALA A 312 42.09 24.73 -27.80
CA ALA A 312 41.17 24.74 -26.66
C ALA A 312 40.05 25.75 -26.94
N SER A 313 38.82 25.38 -26.63
CA SER A 313 37.64 26.21 -26.84
C SER A 313 36.65 26.02 -25.72
N TYR A 314 36.07 27.13 -25.31
CA TYR A 314 35.00 27.17 -24.31
C TYR A 314 33.83 27.89 -24.95
N LYS A 315 32.68 27.24 -24.92
CA LYS A 315 31.43 27.77 -25.43
C LYS A 315 30.46 27.88 -24.27
N GLU A 316 30.04 29.10 -24.02
CA GLU A 316 29.02 29.41 -23.03
C GLU A 316 27.66 29.46 -23.70
N ILE A 317 26.67 28.74 -23.17
CA ILE A 317 25.29 28.83 -23.65
C ILE A 317 24.59 29.90 -22.81
N PHE A 318 24.13 31.00 -23.42
CA PHE A 318 23.53 32.09 -22.63
C PHE A 318 22.15 31.74 -22.07
N GLU A 319 21.38 30.90 -22.76
CA GLU A 319 20.01 30.52 -22.38
C GLU A 319 19.98 29.61 -21.14
N LYS A 320 21.00 28.78 -20.94
CA LYS A 320 21.04 27.75 -19.89
C LYS A 320 22.31 27.88 -19.08
N ASN A 321 22.30 27.47 -17.81
CA ASN A 321 23.53 27.47 -17.00
C ASN A 321 24.44 26.30 -17.39
N GLU A 322 25.04 26.42 -18.57
CA GLU A 322 25.71 25.34 -19.27
C GLU A 322 26.96 25.83 -20.00
N VAL A 323 28.01 25.00 -19.97
CA VAL A 323 29.31 25.25 -20.60
C VAL A 323 29.74 24.00 -21.36
N GLU A 324 30.17 24.20 -22.60
CA GLU A 324 30.85 23.20 -23.42
C GLU A 324 32.34 23.55 -23.49
N ALA A 325 33.21 22.58 -23.30
CA ALA A 325 34.65 22.75 -23.39
C ALA A 325 35.26 21.65 -24.26
N ASN A 326 36.12 22.09 -25.19
CA ASN A 326 36.81 21.24 -26.14
C ASN A 326 38.29 21.48 -26.03
N ALA A 327 39.09 20.43 -25.99
CA ALA A 327 40.54 20.56 -26.10
C ALA A 327 41.11 19.43 -26.95
N THR A 328 42.18 19.75 -27.67
CA THR A 328 42.93 18.83 -28.49
C THR A 328 44.41 19.04 -28.24
N VAL A 329 45.08 17.96 -27.85
CA VAL A 329 46.50 17.94 -27.52
C VAL A 329 47.18 16.98 -28.49
N LYS A 330 48.23 17.47 -29.15
CA LYS A 330 49.14 16.65 -29.94
C LYS A 330 50.20 16.08 -29.00
N LEU A 331 50.31 14.76 -28.98
CA LEU A 331 51.32 14.04 -28.22
C LEU A 331 52.51 13.77 -29.14
N ILE A 332 53.70 14.08 -28.65
CA ILE A 332 54.96 13.96 -29.37
C ILE A 332 55.85 13.03 -28.54
N GLY A 333 56.29 11.93 -29.12
CA GLY A 333 57.23 11.00 -28.50
C GLY A 333 58.56 10.97 -29.25
N ASP A 334 59.64 10.64 -28.54
CA ASP A 334 60.94 10.35 -29.16
C ASP A 334 60.92 8.92 -29.73
N ASP A 335 60.57 8.83 -31.02
CA ASP A 335 60.94 7.88 -32.10
C ASP A 335 61.10 6.35 -31.90
N ALA A 336 60.81 5.72 -30.76
CA ALA A 336 60.82 4.24 -30.71
C ALA A 336 59.80 3.57 -29.78
N ASP A 337 59.26 4.30 -28.80
CA ASP A 337 58.36 3.75 -27.79
C ASP A 337 57.03 4.52 -27.72
N ILE A 338 56.59 5.09 -28.85
CA ILE A 338 55.16 5.38 -29.06
C ILE A 338 54.47 4.03 -29.29
N LYS A 339 54.57 3.13 -28.31
CA LYS A 339 53.58 2.08 -28.12
C LYS A 339 52.29 2.86 -28.04
N LEU A 340 51.47 2.81 -29.10
CA LEU A 340 50.05 3.14 -29.09
C LEU A 340 49.59 2.84 -27.69
N TRP A 341 49.42 3.88 -26.84
CA TRP A 341 49.37 3.75 -25.38
C TRP A 341 48.62 2.47 -25.10
N ASN A 342 49.37 1.43 -24.71
CA ASN A 342 48.95 0.06 -24.95
C ASN A 342 47.65 -0.07 -24.16
N VAL A 343 46.51 -0.22 -24.83
CA VAL A 343 45.23 -0.38 -24.12
C VAL A 343 45.33 -1.59 -23.16
N ALA A 344 46.32 -2.46 -23.40
CA ALA A 344 46.74 -3.56 -22.55
C ALA A 344 47.81 -3.24 -21.47
N ASP A 345 48.55 -2.13 -21.51
CA ASP A 345 49.47 -1.78 -20.39
C ASP A 345 48.66 -1.21 -19.22
N LEU A 346 48.82 -1.84 -18.06
CA LEU A 346 48.16 -1.49 -16.79
C LEU A 346 48.39 -0.05 -16.30
N ASN A 347 49.35 0.67 -16.90
CA ASN A 347 49.65 2.08 -16.58
C ASN A 347 48.94 3.07 -17.51
N ASN A 348 48.13 2.59 -18.46
CA ASN A 348 47.39 3.44 -19.37
C ASN A 348 46.15 4.00 -18.67
N THR A 349 46.04 5.32 -18.66
CA THR A 349 44.94 6.05 -18.03
C THR A 349 43.73 6.24 -18.94
N PHE A 350 43.83 5.82 -20.20
CA PHE A 350 42.70 5.83 -21.12
C PHE A 350 41.63 4.85 -20.64
N GLY A 351 40.39 5.33 -20.49
CA GLY A 351 39.29 4.56 -19.93
C GLY A 351 39.22 4.52 -18.40
N LEU A 352 40.27 4.94 -17.68
CA LEU A 352 40.22 5.05 -16.22
C LEU A 352 39.25 6.16 -15.77
N PRO A 353 38.58 6.00 -14.63
CA PRO A 353 37.73 7.05 -14.05
C PRO A 353 38.53 8.31 -13.69
N LEU A 354 37.86 9.45 -13.48
CA LEU A 354 38.54 10.73 -13.21
C LEU A 354 39.32 10.76 -11.88
N ASP A 355 39.02 9.85 -10.94
CA ASP A 355 39.59 9.86 -9.58
C ASP A 355 40.88 9.05 -9.41
N ASP A 356 41.29 8.24 -10.39
CA ASP A 356 42.50 7.40 -10.29
C ASP A 356 43.81 8.20 -10.50
N GLY A 357 43.72 9.50 -10.75
CA GLY A 357 44.86 10.38 -11.02
C GLY A 357 45.15 11.45 -9.96
N ALA A 358 46.04 12.39 -10.30
CA ALA A 358 46.49 13.47 -9.43
C ALA A 358 45.40 14.50 -9.05
N VAL A 359 44.25 14.49 -9.73
CA VAL A 359 43.19 15.50 -9.57
C VAL A 359 41.92 14.85 -9.03
N ARG A 360 41.75 14.89 -7.70
CA ARG A 360 40.47 14.53 -7.07
C ARG A 360 39.44 15.61 -7.34
N LEU A 361 38.34 15.25 -7.98
CA LEU A 361 37.23 16.17 -8.23
C LEU A 361 36.20 16.02 -7.12
N ALA A 362 35.88 17.12 -6.44
CA ALA A 362 34.91 17.10 -5.36
C ALA A 362 33.55 16.56 -5.84
N GLY A 363 33.03 15.53 -5.18
CA GLY A 363 31.72 14.95 -5.46
C GLY A 363 31.66 13.99 -6.65
N TYR A 364 32.73 13.84 -7.44
CA TYR A 364 32.83 12.73 -8.39
C TYR A 364 33.11 11.45 -7.59
N ASP A 365 32.46 10.35 -7.99
CA ASP A 365 32.70 9.04 -7.40
C ASP A 365 32.23 7.98 -8.40
N HIS A 366 33.19 7.30 -9.02
CA HIS A 366 32.98 6.24 -9.98
C HIS A 366 32.74 4.87 -9.31
N THR A 367 33.26 4.68 -8.08
CA THR A 367 33.10 3.44 -7.30
C THR A 367 31.67 3.25 -6.80
N LYS A 368 30.82 4.27 -6.94
CA LYS A 368 29.39 4.16 -6.63
C LYS A 368 28.64 3.32 -7.65
N ALA A 369 29.09 3.21 -8.89
CA ALA A 369 28.44 2.42 -9.94
C ALA A 369 28.93 0.98 -9.93
N VAL A 370 28.38 0.16 -9.03
CA VAL A 370 28.62 -1.29 -9.06
C VAL A 370 27.68 -1.90 -10.10
N ILE A 371 28.12 -1.98 -11.36
CA ILE A 371 27.37 -2.58 -12.48
C ILE A 371 27.44 -4.13 -12.50
N GLY A 372 28.12 -4.75 -11.54
CA GLY A 372 28.44 -6.19 -11.62
C GLY A 372 27.32 -7.19 -11.30
N SER A 373 26.19 -6.77 -10.73
CA SER A 373 25.11 -7.67 -10.32
C SER A 373 23.79 -6.91 -10.26
N GLN A 374 22.65 -7.58 -10.54
CA GLN A 374 21.29 -7.03 -10.45
C GLN A 374 21.16 -6.05 -9.26
N THR A 375 21.19 -4.75 -9.54
CA THR A 375 21.09 -3.67 -8.53
C THR A 375 19.64 -3.38 -8.16
N ALA A 376 18.70 -4.13 -8.76
CA ALA A 376 17.33 -4.29 -8.30
C ALA A 376 17.34 -4.89 -6.89
N THR A 377 17.50 -4.03 -5.90
CA THR A 377 17.54 -4.46 -4.51
C THR A 377 16.15 -4.95 -4.13
N LEU A 378 15.96 -6.27 -4.01
CA LEU A 378 14.82 -6.91 -3.32
C LEU A 378 14.47 -6.18 -2.02
N LYS A 379 15.47 -5.58 -1.38
CA LYS A 379 15.34 -4.65 -0.25
C LYS A 379 14.29 -3.56 -0.48
N GLY A 380 14.28 -2.86 -1.62
CA GLY A 380 13.31 -1.79 -1.88
C GLY A 380 11.87 -2.31 -1.88
N LEU A 381 11.62 -3.40 -2.62
CA LEU A 381 10.31 -4.06 -2.67
C LEU A 381 9.90 -4.61 -1.29
N PHE A 382 10.84 -5.20 -0.56
CA PHE A 382 10.62 -5.73 0.79
C PHE A 382 10.32 -4.63 1.80
N LEU A 383 11.01 -3.49 1.73
CA LEU A 383 10.77 -2.34 2.60
C LEU A 383 9.42 -1.67 2.30
N ALA A 384 8.99 -1.65 1.04
CA ALA A 384 7.64 -1.22 0.69
C ALA A 384 6.57 -2.16 1.26
N PHE A 385 6.85 -3.46 1.32
CA PHE A 385 5.95 -4.46 1.89
C PHE A 385 5.84 -4.39 3.42
N LEU A 386 6.95 -4.11 4.11
CA LEU A 386 7.00 -4.02 5.58
C LEU A 386 6.51 -2.69 6.17
N ASN A 387 6.09 -1.74 5.32
CA ASN A 387 5.71 -0.42 5.79
C ASN A 387 4.36 -0.49 6.54
N ASP A 388 4.40 -0.23 7.85
CA ASP A 388 3.20 -0.14 8.68
C ASP A 388 2.61 1.29 8.56
N PRO A 389 1.36 1.43 8.09
CA PRO A 389 0.71 2.75 7.96
C PRO A 389 0.61 3.49 9.30
N CYS A 390 0.54 2.77 10.42
CA CYS A 390 0.42 3.30 11.77
C CYS A 390 1.77 3.63 12.40
N HIS A 391 2.87 3.03 11.94
CA HIS A 391 4.22 3.34 12.42
C HIS A 391 5.02 4.05 11.34
N VAL A 392 4.80 5.37 11.23
CA VAL A 392 5.59 6.22 10.32
C VAL A 392 6.98 6.52 10.90
N PHE A 393 7.71 5.49 11.30
CA PHE A 393 9.15 5.60 11.46
C PHE A 393 9.73 5.63 10.04
N GLY A 394 10.32 6.76 9.69
CA GLY A 394 10.68 7.12 8.31
C GLY A 394 11.44 6.03 7.55
N PHE A 395 11.49 6.16 6.22
CA PHE A 395 12.15 5.21 5.33
C PHE A 395 13.40 4.61 5.97
N PRO A 396 13.53 3.27 6.03
CA PRO A 396 14.71 2.61 6.57
C PRO A 396 15.94 3.24 5.92
N GLY A 397 16.64 4.05 6.70
CA GLY A 397 17.85 4.68 6.23
C GLY A 397 18.87 3.58 6.04
N ASP A 398 19.59 3.59 4.93
CA ASP A 398 20.87 2.90 4.88
C ASP A 398 21.74 3.55 5.96
N SER A 399 21.80 2.94 7.14
CA SER A 399 22.68 3.43 8.19
C SER A 399 24.10 3.33 7.62
N PRO A 400 24.85 4.43 7.52
CA PRO A 400 26.20 4.40 6.96
C PRO A 400 27.12 3.47 7.76
N SER A 401 26.76 3.12 9.00
CA SER A 401 27.44 2.12 9.84
C SER A 401 27.43 0.69 9.28
N SER A 402 26.55 0.36 8.33
CA SER A 402 26.52 -0.96 7.68
C SER A 402 27.42 -1.05 6.44
N GLN A 403 27.96 0.09 5.96
CA GLN A 403 28.84 0.17 4.80
C GLN A 403 30.25 0.53 5.23
N GLY A 404 30.99 -0.43 5.77
CA GLY A 404 32.36 -0.17 6.22
C GLY A 404 33.13 -1.32 6.86
N LYS A 405 32.62 -2.56 6.80
CA LYS A 405 33.49 -3.73 6.89
C LYS A 405 33.38 -4.47 5.58
N GLU A 406 34.14 -3.97 4.61
CA GLU A 406 34.70 -4.85 3.59
C GLU A 406 35.16 -6.11 4.32
N THR A 407 34.53 -7.23 3.99
CA THR A 407 34.83 -8.52 4.60
C THR A 407 36.26 -8.87 4.22
N GLN A 408 37.23 -8.33 4.96
CA GLN A 408 38.50 -9.02 5.12
C GLN A 408 38.07 -10.42 5.52
N ARG A 409 38.42 -11.40 4.68
CA ARG A 409 38.41 -12.82 5.05
C ARG A 409 39.37 -12.97 6.22
N SER A 410 38.95 -12.56 7.41
CA SER A 410 39.53 -13.05 8.63
C SER A 410 39.12 -14.52 8.70
N ASN A 411 40.12 -15.37 8.84
CA ASN A 411 39.92 -16.76 9.26
C ASN A 411 39.28 -16.72 10.65
N ALA A 412 37.97 -16.54 10.71
CA ALA A 412 37.21 -16.63 11.94
C ALA A 412 37.07 -18.11 12.27
N SER A 413 37.81 -18.54 13.30
CA SER A 413 37.50 -19.77 14.03
C SER A 413 36.02 -19.72 14.42
N VAL A 414 35.30 -20.79 14.07
CA VAL A 414 33.91 -21.01 14.46
C VAL A 414 33.85 -21.07 15.99
N GLU A 415 33.54 -19.94 16.62
CA GLU A 415 32.95 -19.98 17.96
C GLU A 415 31.51 -20.44 17.78
N VAL A 416 31.26 -21.68 18.20
CA VAL A 416 29.92 -22.22 18.40
C VAL A 416 29.28 -21.35 19.47
N VAL A 417 28.43 -20.41 19.03
CA VAL A 417 27.54 -19.68 19.94
C VAL A 417 26.66 -20.73 20.59
N ASP A 418 26.78 -20.82 21.91
CA ASP A 418 25.99 -21.71 22.76
C ASP A 418 24.52 -21.56 22.39
N GLN A 419 23.89 -22.68 22.03
CA GLN A 419 22.48 -22.72 21.69
C GLN A 419 21.71 -22.27 22.93
N GLY A 420 21.19 -21.04 22.90
CA GLY A 420 20.30 -20.53 23.93
C GLY A 420 19.19 -21.54 24.16
N GLU A 421 18.96 -21.87 25.43
CA GLU A 421 18.01 -22.89 25.88
C GLU A 421 16.75 -22.88 25.02
N GLU A 422 16.54 -24.00 24.33
CA GLU A 422 15.35 -24.24 23.52
C GLU A 422 14.14 -24.10 24.45
N LEU A 423 13.42 -22.98 24.33
CA LEU A 423 12.17 -22.77 25.06
C LEU A 423 11.26 -23.95 24.75
N GLN A 424 11.12 -24.87 25.70
CA GLN A 424 10.18 -25.96 25.62
C GLN A 424 8.80 -25.34 25.49
N ALA A 425 8.21 -25.42 24.30
CA ALA A 425 6.82 -25.05 24.09
C ALA A 425 5.99 -25.85 25.10
N SER A 426 5.26 -25.16 25.98
CA SER A 426 4.38 -25.84 26.92
C SER A 426 3.18 -26.37 26.13
N ASP A 427 3.33 -27.54 25.52
CA ASP A 427 2.23 -28.32 24.90
C ASP A 427 1.21 -28.81 25.95
N SER A 428 1.37 -28.44 27.23
CA SER A 428 0.65 -28.96 28.39
C SER A 428 -0.80 -28.47 28.55
N GLY A 429 -1.47 -28.07 27.46
CA GLY A 429 -2.84 -27.53 27.53
C GLY A 429 -3.84 -28.13 26.53
N TYR A 430 -3.39 -28.82 25.49
CA TYR A 430 -4.30 -29.39 24.48
C TYR A 430 -4.62 -30.84 24.83
N SER A 431 -5.91 -31.20 24.83
CA SER A 431 -6.30 -32.61 24.88
C SER A 431 -5.80 -33.34 23.63
N ASP A 432 -5.61 -34.66 23.71
CA ASP A 432 -5.24 -35.50 22.56
C ASP A 432 -6.20 -35.29 21.37
N GLU A 433 -7.46 -34.95 21.66
CA GLU A 433 -8.50 -34.63 20.68
C GLU A 433 -8.24 -33.29 19.97
N HIS A 434 -7.76 -32.27 20.69
CA HIS A 434 -7.35 -30.99 20.09
C HIS A 434 -6.09 -31.16 19.24
N MET A 435 -5.13 -31.97 19.68
CA MET A 435 -3.93 -32.29 18.88
C MET A 435 -4.28 -33.11 17.63
N ALA A 436 -5.21 -34.07 17.75
CA ALA A 436 -5.66 -34.89 16.63
C ALA A 436 -6.48 -34.12 15.59
N SER A 437 -7.02 -32.94 15.90
CA SER A 437 -7.91 -32.16 15.02
C SER A 437 -7.59 -30.65 15.02
N ALA A 438 -6.32 -30.27 14.96
CA ALA A 438 -5.88 -28.86 14.89
C ALA A 438 -6.19 -28.22 13.51
N TYR A 439 -7.46 -27.90 13.27
CA TYR A 439 -7.92 -27.13 12.12
C TYR A 439 -7.79 -25.63 12.39
N ASN A 440 -7.09 -24.92 11.52
CA ASN A 440 -7.10 -23.46 11.53
C ASN A 440 -8.39 -22.94 10.90
N VAL A 441 -8.82 -23.59 9.81
CA VAL A 441 -10.03 -23.27 9.08
C VAL A 441 -10.70 -24.57 8.66
N TYR A 442 -12.00 -24.69 8.88
CA TYR A 442 -12.83 -25.69 8.22
C TYR A 442 -14.19 -25.07 7.93
N LYS A 443 -14.39 -24.64 6.69
CA LYS A 443 -15.62 -24.01 6.22
C LYS A 443 -16.28 -24.94 5.21
N MET A 444 -17.59 -25.11 5.35
CA MET A 444 -18.38 -25.84 4.37
C MET A 444 -19.56 -24.98 3.93
N SER A 445 -19.74 -24.83 2.62
CA SER A 445 -20.91 -24.19 2.02
C SER A 445 -21.66 -25.18 1.15
N SER A 446 -22.97 -24.97 1.02
CA SER A 446 -23.85 -25.84 0.25
C SER A 446 -24.78 -24.98 -0.57
N ASP A 447 -24.58 -24.98 -1.88
CA ASP A 447 -25.44 -24.27 -2.82
C ASP A 447 -26.38 -25.25 -3.50
N ILE A 448 -27.62 -24.84 -3.72
CA ILE A 448 -28.62 -25.64 -4.44
C ILE A 448 -29.09 -24.84 -5.65
N THR A 449 -28.87 -25.39 -6.83
CA THR A 449 -29.31 -24.83 -8.10
C THR A 449 -30.40 -25.71 -8.68
N THR A 450 -31.59 -25.15 -8.91
CA THR A 450 -32.67 -25.87 -9.58
C THR A 450 -32.89 -25.28 -10.96
N ASP A 451 -32.64 -26.10 -11.97
CA ASP A 451 -33.10 -25.81 -13.32
C ASP A 451 -34.58 -26.16 -13.41
N LEU A 452 -35.44 -25.15 -13.57
CA LEU A 452 -36.87 -25.34 -13.70
C LEU A 452 -37.27 -26.01 -15.02
N GLY A 453 -36.32 -26.18 -15.95
CA GLY A 453 -36.58 -26.73 -17.28
C GLY A 453 -37.49 -25.84 -18.10
N VAL A 454 -37.46 -24.53 -17.88
CA VAL A 454 -38.32 -23.57 -18.59
C VAL A 454 -37.46 -22.68 -19.47
N ILE A 455 -37.75 -22.68 -20.77
CA ILE A 455 -37.11 -21.78 -21.73
C ILE A 455 -38.07 -20.65 -22.08
N GLN A 456 -37.53 -19.43 -22.10
CA GLN A 456 -38.23 -18.23 -22.56
C GLN A 456 -38.04 -18.08 -24.07
N MET A 457 -39.14 -18.10 -24.83
CA MET A 457 -39.16 -17.93 -26.27
C MET A 457 -39.88 -16.64 -26.66
N PRO A 458 -39.35 -15.84 -27.60
CA PRO A 458 -40.04 -14.64 -28.08
C PRO A 458 -41.27 -15.00 -28.93
N LEU A 459 -42.37 -14.28 -28.74
CA LEU A 459 -43.56 -14.39 -29.58
C LEU A 459 -43.45 -13.42 -30.75
N GLY A 460 -43.51 -13.94 -31.98
CA GLY A 460 -43.23 -13.18 -33.21
C GLY A 460 -44.31 -12.17 -33.62
N LEU A 461 -45.53 -12.25 -33.07
CA LEU A 461 -46.64 -11.37 -33.39
C LEU A 461 -47.36 -10.93 -32.10
N ARG A 462 -47.38 -9.62 -31.84
CA ARG A 462 -48.23 -9.01 -30.81
C ARG A 462 -49.38 -8.28 -31.49
N LYS A 463 -50.61 -8.40 -30.96
CA LYS A 463 -51.76 -7.66 -31.47
C LYS A 463 -51.96 -6.34 -30.73
N VAL A 464 -51.59 -6.28 -29.45
CA VAL A 464 -51.71 -5.11 -28.57
C VAL A 464 -50.41 -4.94 -27.75
N PRO A 465 -49.98 -3.71 -27.39
CA PRO A 465 -48.77 -3.49 -26.59
C PRO A 465 -48.76 -4.18 -25.21
N THR A 466 -49.94 -4.50 -24.67
CA THR A 466 -50.12 -5.21 -23.40
C THR A 466 -50.04 -6.74 -23.54
N ASP A 467 -49.96 -7.28 -24.76
CA ASP A 467 -49.86 -8.72 -24.97
C ASP A 467 -48.50 -9.24 -24.48
N PRO A 468 -48.46 -10.46 -23.91
CA PRO A 468 -47.22 -11.09 -23.48
C PRO A 468 -46.24 -11.16 -24.66
N SER A 469 -45.02 -10.72 -24.38
CA SER A 469 -43.92 -10.67 -25.35
C SER A 469 -43.21 -11.99 -25.57
N VAL A 470 -43.40 -12.91 -24.62
CA VAL A 470 -42.64 -14.14 -24.48
C VAL A 470 -43.58 -15.27 -24.05
N ALA A 471 -43.31 -16.47 -24.55
CA ALA A 471 -43.90 -17.71 -24.06
C ALA A 471 -42.85 -18.48 -23.27
N PHE A 472 -43.27 -19.05 -22.14
CA PHE A 472 -42.43 -19.93 -21.33
C PHE A 472 -42.81 -21.38 -21.66
N ILE A 473 -41.86 -22.16 -22.17
CA ILE A 473 -42.07 -23.57 -22.54
C ILE A 473 -41.34 -24.44 -21.50
N SER A 474 -42.09 -25.33 -20.83
CA SER A 474 -41.51 -26.31 -19.92
C SER A 474 -41.03 -27.53 -20.72
N LEU A 475 -39.74 -27.81 -20.66
CA LEU A 475 -39.07 -28.93 -21.31
C LEU A 475 -38.98 -30.16 -20.41
N HIS A 476 -38.76 -29.95 -19.11
CA HIS A 476 -38.66 -31.02 -18.12
C HIS A 476 -39.13 -30.54 -16.74
N GLN A 477 -39.34 -31.50 -15.83
CA GLN A 477 -39.55 -31.18 -14.43
C GLN A 477 -38.27 -30.61 -13.82
N GLY A 478 -38.41 -29.81 -12.75
CA GLY A 478 -37.27 -29.14 -12.13
C GLY A 478 -36.18 -30.13 -11.70
N VAL A 479 -34.98 -30.00 -12.27
CA VAL A 479 -33.80 -30.80 -11.91
C VAL A 479 -32.97 -29.99 -10.93
N THR A 480 -32.64 -30.59 -9.79
CA THR A 480 -31.90 -29.91 -8.73
C THR A 480 -30.51 -30.51 -8.59
N GLU A 481 -29.51 -29.64 -8.63
CA GLU A 481 -28.12 -29.94 -8.30
C GLU A 481 -27.77 -29.29 -6.97
N ARG A 482 -26.98 -30.00 -6.16
CA ARG A 482 -26.40 -29.48 -4.92
C ARG A 482 -24.88 -29.51 -5.02
N VAL A 483 -24.26 -28.37 -4.79
CA VAL A 483 -22.81 -28.20 -4.78
C VAL A 483 -22.35 -27.93 -3.36
N ILE A 484 -21.58 -28.87 -2.80
CA ILE A 484 -20.96 -28.73 -1.48
C ILE A 484 -19.51 -28.32 -1.70
N ARG A 485 -19.09 -27.20 -1.08
CA ARG A 485 -17.71 -26.74 -1.12
C ARG A 485 -17.12 -26.76 0.28
N ILE A 486 -15.96 -27.38 0.41
CA ILE A 486 -15.21 -27.49 1.66
C ILE A 486 -13.89 -26.76 1.46
N ASP A 487 -13.57 -25.90 2.40
CA ASP A 487 -12.33 -25.14 2.48
C ASP A 487 -11.71 -25.43 3.85
N ALA A 488 -10.60 -26.16 3.84
CA ALA A 488 -10.01 -26.72 5.04
C ALA A 488 -8.50 -26.49 5.11
N GLU A 489 -8.04 -26.04 6.28
CA GLU A 489 -6.66 -25.81 6.64
C GLU A 489 -6.32 -26.55 7.93
N ARG A 490 -5.23 -27.33 7.90
CA ARG A 490 -4.79 -28.14 9.04
C ARG A 490 -3.28 -28.06 9.21
N LEU A 491 -2.84 -27.94 10.47
CA LEU A 491 -1.43 -27.95 10.84
C LEU A 491 -0.87 -29.38 10.81
N GLU A 492 0.33 -29.53 10.28
CA GLU A 492 1.19 -30.73 10.24
C GLU A 492 0.65 -31.93 9.46
N ALA A 493 -0.64 -31.95 9.12
CA ALA A 493 -1.26 -33.02 8.35
C ALA A 493 -2.29 -32.47 7.36
N TRP A 494 -2.55 -33.23 6.29
CA TRP A 494 -3.63 -32.91 5.36
C TRP A 494 -5.00 -32.91 6.07
N PRO A 495 -5.90 -31.98 5.72
CA PRO A 495 -7.29 -32.00 6.19
C PRO A 495 -7.99 -33.33 5.91
N THR A 496 -8.86 -33.77 6.83
CA THR A 496 -9.76 -34.90 6.57
C THR A 496 -10.98 -34.44 5.79
N LEU A 497 -11.25 -35.10 4.66
CA LEU A 497 -12.34 -34.78 3.75
C LEU A 497 -13.40 -35.89 3.79
N PRO A 498 -14.68 -35.56 3.57
CA PRO A 498 -15.73 -36.57 3.49
C PRO A 498 -15.59 -37.43 2.24
N GLU A 499 -15.90 -38.70 2.39
CA GLU A 499 -15.85 -39.72 1.36
C GLU A 499 -17.04 -39.50 0.42
N PRO A 500 -16.78 -39.43 -0.89
CA PRO A 500 -17.78 -39.15 -1.90
C PRO A 500 -18.70 -40.39 -2.05
N LYS A 501 -19.87 -40.36 -1.42
CA LYS A 501 -20.86 -41.45 -1.49
C LYS A 501 -22.25 -40.91 -1.75
N ASP A 502 -23.00 -41.65 -2.55
CA ASP A 502 -24.44 -41.48 -2.66
C ASP A 502 -25.09 -41.66 -1.29
N PHE A 503 -26.08 -40.83 -0.97
CA PHE A 503 -26.79 -40.92 0.29
C PHE A 503 -28.26 -40.54 0.13
N VAL A 504 -29.08 -41.06 1.04
CA VAL A 504 -30.49 -40.68 1.16
C VAL A 504 -30.63 -39.76 2.35
N ASP A 505 -31.15 -38.57 2.10
CA ASP A 505 -31.44 -37.62 3.16
C ASP A 505 -32.51 -38.21 4.11
N THR A 506 -32.19 -38.29 5.40
CA THR A 506 -33.05 -38.87 6.42
C THR A 506 -34.34 -38.08 6.64
N THR A 507 -34.33 -36.76 6.49
CA THR A 507 -35.48 -35.89 6.76
C THR A 507 -36.31 -35.69 5.50
N SER A 508 -35.69 -35.28 4.40
CA SER A 508 -36.40 -34.99 3.15
C SER A 508 -36.71 -36.25 2.32
N LYS A 509 -36.07 -37.39 2.64
CA LYS A 509 -36.12 -38.64 1.86
C LYS A 509 -35.73 -38.45 0.39
N ILE A 510 -34.90 -37.44 0.08
CA ILE A 510 -34.37 -37.17 -1.25
C ILE A 510 -33.08 -37.99 -1.43
N ASN A 511 -32.96 -38.68 -2.56
CA ASN A 511 -31.71 -39.36 -2.90
C ASN A 511 -30.75 -38.36 -3.52
N HIS A 512 -29.54 -38.27 -2.97
CA HIS A 512 -28.42 -37.52 -3.50
C HIS A 512 -27.48 -38.50 -4.20
N SER A 513 -27.41 -38.41 -5.52
CA SER A 513 -26.46 -39.17 -6.34
C SER A 513 -25.27 -38.30 -6.70
N LEU A 514 -24.07 -38.77 -6.43
CA LEU A 514 -22.83 -38.06 -6.73
C LEU A 514 -22.64 -37.95 -8.25
N LEU A 515 -22.51 -36.74 -8.74
CA LEU A 515 -22.26 -36.44 -10.16
C LEU A 515 -20.78 -36.20 -10.44
N SER A 516 -20.10 -35.45 -9.56
CA SER A 516 -18.68 -35.17 -9.73
C SER A 516 -18.01 -34.78 -8.41
N GLU A 517 -16.71 -35.04 -8.37
CA GLU A 517 -15.83 -34.69 -7.27
C GLU A 517 -14.60 -33.95 -7.81
N LYS A 518 -14.17 -32.88 -7.14
CA LYS A 518 -12.95 -32.14 -7.49
C LYS A 518 -12.18 -31.72 -6.25
N ILE A 519 -10.91 -32.10 -6.16
CA ILE A 519 -10.00 -31.76 -5.06
C ILE A 519 -8.92 -30.80 -5.60
N TYR A 520 -8.73 -29.68 -4.91
CA TYR A 520 -7.74 -28.66 -5.22
C TYR A 520 -6.77 -28.51 -4.03
N PRO A 521 -5.72 -29.33 -3.96
CA PRO A 521 -4.71 -29.20 -2.91
C PRO A 521 -3.83 -27.98 -3.20
N SER A 522 -3.49 -27.21 -2.16
CA SER A 522 -2.48 -26.16 -2.25
C SER A 522 -1.11 -26.68 -1.82
N ALA A 523 -0.04 -26.05 -2.30
CA ALA A 523 1.30 -26.36 -1.81
C ALA A 523 1.38 -26.10 -0.29
N PRO A 524 2.02 -27.00 0.49
CA PRO A 524 2.18 -26.79 1.93
C PRO A 524 2.92 -25.48 2.20
N LEU A 525 2.38 -24.67 3.11
CA LEU A 525 2.98 -23.40 3.53
C LEU A 525 3.68 -23.59 4.87
N LEU A 526 4.77 -22.85 5.12
CA LEU A 526 5.33 -22.76 6.46
C LEU A 526 4.44 -21.85 7.30
N SER A 527 4.08 -22.31 8.49
CA SER A 527 3.39 -21.50 9.51
C SER A 527 4.26 -20.31 9.91
N ALA A 528 3.65 -19.28 10.51
CA ALA A 528 4.34 -18.06 10.94
C ALA A 528 5.46 -18.33 11.95
N ASP A 529 5.43 -19.47 12.64
CA ASP A 529 6.49 -19.95 13.53
C ASP A 529 7.71 -20.54 12.80
N GLY A 530 7.62 -20.74 11.48
CA GLY A 530 8.65 -21.35 10.65
C GLY A 530 8.94 -22.82 10.96
N ARG A 531 8.17 -23.45 11.86
CA ARG A 531 8.39 -24.81 12.35
C ARG A 531 7.33 -25.78 11.85
N LYS A 532 6.07 -25.35 11.81
CA LYS A 532 4.95 -26.20 11.41
C LYS A 532 4.59 -25.98 9.94
N THR A 533 4.12 -27.03 9.29
CA THR A 533 3.59 -26.95 7.91
C THR A 533 2.08 -26.82 7.96
N LEU A 534 1.53 -25.88 7.19
CA LEU A 534 0.10 -25.67 7.02
C LEU A 534 -0.33 -26.29 5.69
N TYR A 535 -1.26 -27.23 5.77
CA TYR A 535 -1.86 -27.88 4.60
C TYR A 535 -3.24 -27.29 4.34
N HIS A 536 -3.47 -26.85 3.11
CA HIS A 536 -4.73 -26.26 2.67
C HIS A 536 -5.32 -27.05 1.49
N VAL A 537 -6.61 -27.36 1.57
CA VAL A 537 -7.36 -28.07 0.52
C VAL A 537 -8.72 -27.43 0.32
N ARG A 538 -9.05 -27.16 -0.94
CA ARG A 538 -10.41 -26.86 -1.38
C ARG A 538 -11.02 -28.08 -2.06
N TYR A 539 -12.23 -28.45 -1.69
CA TYR A 539 -12.90 -29.66 -2.15
C TYR A 539 -14.34 -29.35 -2.59
N GLU A 540 -14.73 -29.79 -3.79
CA GLU A 540 -16.05 -29.57 -4.38
C GLU A 540 -16.73 -30.89 -4.71
N LEU A 541 -17.92 -31.11 -4.15
CA LEU A 541 -18.78 -32.25 -4.40
C LEU A 541 -20.06 -31.78 -5.08
N ARG A 542 -20.47 -32.45 -6.15
CA ARG A 542 -21.71 -32.16 -6.88
C ARG A 542 -22.64 -33.36 -6.81
N PHE A 543 -23.86 -33.12 -6.37
CA PHE A 543 -24.91 -34.14 -6.26
C PHE A 543 -26.11 -33.77 -7.11
N GLY A 544 -26.66 -34.74 -7.84
CA GLY A 544 -27.98 -34.68 -8.44
C GLY A 544 -29.01 -35.17 -7.44
N LEU A 545 -30.10 -34.42 -7.29
CA LEU A 545 -31.19 -34.78 -6.38
C LEU A 545 -32.29 -35.49 -7.15
N SER A 546 -32.86 -36.54 -6.55
CA SER A 546 -33.99 -37.28 -7.16
C SER A 546 -35.28 -36.46 -7.29
N ARG A 547 -35.42 -35.37 -6.51
CA ARG A 547 -36.52 -34.39 -6.61
C ARG A 547 -36.12 -33.05 -6.01
N ARG A 548 -36.85 -31.98 -6.38
CA ARG A 548 -36.67 -30.63 -5.83
C ARG A 548 -37.00 -30.59 -4.32
N PRO A 549 -36.16 -29.95 -3.48
CA PRO A 549 -36.44 -29.72 -2.05
C PRO A 549 -37.65 -28.80 -1.82
N ASP A 550 -38.42 -29.06 -0.75
CA ASP A 550 -39.50 -28.17 -0.34
C ASP A 550 -38.95 -27.04 0.55
N TYR A 551 -38.63 -25.91 -0.08
CA TYR A 551 -38.07 -24.74 0.61
C TYR A 551 -38.98 -24.17 1.71
N SER A 552 -40.28 -24.41 1.64
CA SER A 552 -41.25 -23.89 2.62
C SER A 552 -41.14 -24.59 3.98
N LYS A 553 -40.61 -25.81 3.99
CA LYS A 553 -40.44 -26.65 5.18
C LYS A 553 -39.03 -26.57 5.79
N GLY A 554 -38.15 -25.74 5.22
CA GLY A 554 -36.77 -25.63 5.69
C GLY A 554 -35.95 -26.91 5.43
N GLU A 555 -36.31 -27.72 4.44
CA GLU A 555 -35.63 -28.97 4.07
C GLU A 555 -34.23 -28.76 3.44
N ILE A 556 -33.56 -27.63 3.70
CA ILE A 556 -32.22 -27.37 3.21
C ILE A 556 -31.22 -27.77 4.30
N PRO A 557 -30.60 -28.96 4.21
CA PRO A 557 -29.59 -29.39 5.18
C PRO A 557 -28.40 -28.43 5.21
N ALA A 558 -28.11 -27.88 6.39
CA ALA A 558 -26.81 -27.27 6.64
C ALA A 558 -25.73 -28.35 6.64
N ALA A 559 -24.59 -28.04 6.03
CA ALA A 559 -23.40 -28.85 6.14
C ALA A 559 -22.90 -28.87 7.59
N LEU A 560 -22.64 -30.06 8.15
CA LEU A 560 -22.05 -30.23 9.47
C LEU A 560 -20.53 -30.42 9.38
N LEU A 561 -19.82 -29.86 10.37
CA LEU A 561 -18.37 -29.94 10.47
C LEU A 561 -17.95 -31.34 10.99
N PRO A 562 -16.82 -31.89 10.49
CA PRO A 562 -16.39 -33.27 10.77
C PRO A 562 -16.21 -33.61 12.25
N TYR A 563 -15.89 -32.61 13.07
CA TYR A 563 -15.60 -32.79 14.49
C TYR A 563 -16.82 -32.61 15.40
N ARG A 564 -17.99 -32.24 14.86
CA ARG A 564 -19.23 -32.13 15.66
C ARG A 564 -19.92 -33.48 15.70
N LYS A 565 -19.73 -34.24 16.78
CA LYS A 565 -20.58 -35.40 17.08
C LYS A 565 -22.01 -34.89 17.30
N SER A 566 -22.98 -35.43 16.54
CA SER A 566 -24.40 -35.27 16.89
C SER A 566 -24.56 -35.80 18.31
N LYS A 567 -25.11 -34.99 19.22
CA LYS A 567 -25.38 -35.46 20.59
C LYS A 567 -26.46 -36.54 20.49
N ASP A 568 -26.29 -37.64 21.23
CA ASP A 568 -27.31 -38.68 21.34
C ASP A 568 -28.66 -38.05 21.73
N GLY A 569 -29.61 -38.00 20.78
CA GLY A 569 -30.93 -37.38 20.95
C GLY A 569 -31.20 -36.10 20.14
N GLU A 570 -30.21 -35.50 19.46
CA GLU A 570 -30.48 -34.53 18.38
C GLU A 570 -30.85 -35.30 17.11
N SER A 571 -32.08 -35.81 17.05
CA SER A 571 -32.67 -36.28 15.80
C SER A 571 -32.78 -35.10 14.84
N ASP A 572 -32.23 -35.30 13.63
CA ASP A 572 -32.59 -34.60 12.39
C ASP A 572 -31.83 -33.30 12.03
N ILE A 573 -30.52 -33.25 12.28
CA ILE A 573 -29.64 -32.39 11.47
C ILE A 573 -28.65 -33.24 10.69
N PHE A 574 -29.09 -33.67 9.51
CA PHE A 574 -28.36 -34.08 8.29
C PHE A 574 -26.83 -34.23 8.40
N VAL A 575 -26.39 -35.36 8.92
CA VAL A 575 -24.98 -35.66 9.18
C VAL A 575 -24.39 -36.44 8.01
N ILE A 576 -23.37 -35.90 7.34
CA ILE A 576 -22.40 -36.76 6.64
C ILE A 576 -21.73 -37.57 7.76
N PRO A 577 -21.95 -38.89 7.86
CA PRO A 577 -21.54 -39.66 9.03
C PRO A 577 -20.04 -39.49 9.27
N ALA A 578 -19.60 -39.39 10.53
CA ALA A 578 -18.19 -39.21 10.87
C ALA A 578 -17.29 -40.32 10.27
N THR A 579 -17.85 -41.50 10.01
CA THR A 579 -17.21 -42.62 9.32
C THR A 579 -16.93 -42.37 7.84
N ALA A 580 -17.52 -41.33 7.24
CA ALA A 580 -17.26 -40.93 5.88
C ALA A 580 -15.95 -40.14 5.76
N PHE A 581 -15.30 -39.65 6.82
CA PHE A 581 -14.12 -38.82 6.63
C PHE A 581 -12.84 -39.67 6.43
N LYS A 582 -12.10 -39.42 5.35
CA LYS A 582 -10.77 -39.97 5.09
C LYS A 582 -9.74 -38.85 5.01
N SER A 583 -8.49 -39.15 5.36
CA SER A 583 -7.38 -38.20 5.13
C SER A 583 -7.23 -37.93 3.64
N ALA A 584 -7.06 -36.67 3.23
CA ALA A 584 -6.87 -36.32 1.82
C ALA A 584 -5.64 -37.02 1.21
N SER A 585 -4.63 -37.34 2.02
CA SER A 585 -3.46 -38.13 1.57
C SER A 585 -3.83 -39.51 1.01
N GLY A 586 -4.88 -40.14 1.54
CA GLY A 586 -5.39 -41.42 1.02
C GLY A 586 -6.11 -41.28 -0.32
N ILE A 587 -6.84 -40.17 -0.51
CA ILE A 587 -7.59 -39.91 -1.75
C ILE A 587 -6.64 -39.50 -2.88
N LEU A 588 -5.67 -38.64 -2.58
CA LEU A 588 -4.68 -38.17 -3.56
C LEU A 588 -3.77 -39.29 -4.07
N THR A 589 -3.53 -40.34 -3.27
CA THR A 589 -2.68 -41.47 -3.68
C THR A 589 -3.44 -42.51 -4.51
N GLU A 590 -4.76 -42.64 -4.35
CA GLU A 590 -5.59 -43.54 -5.15
C GLU A 590 -5.90 -42.96 -6.54
N GLY A 591 -6.14 -41.65 -6.65
CA GLY A 591 -6.43 -40.99 -7.94
C GLY A 591 -5.28 -41.06 -8.95
N VAL A 592 -4.02 -41.04 -8.50
CA VAL A 592 -2.84 -41.12 -9.38
C VAL A 592 -2.65 -42.50 -10.00
N LYS A 593 -3.22 -43.57 -9.41
CA LYS A 593 -3.16 -44.92 -9.98
C LYS A 593 -4.20 -45.19 -11.08
N ALA A 594 -5.18 -44.31 -11.27
CA ALA A 594 -6.29 -44.53 -12.21
C ALA A 594 -6.06 -43.90 -13.61
N GLU A 595 -5.02 -43.07 -13.78
CA GLU A 595 -4.68 -42.41 -15.06
C GLU A 595 -3.32 -42.82 -15.66
N THR A 596 -2.73 -43.92 -15.17
CA THR A 596 -1.65 -44.67 -15.82
C THR A 596 -2.11 -46.07 -16.12
#